data_AF-A0A813DTE6-F1
#
_entry.id   AF-A0A813DTE6-F1
#
_cell.length_a   1.000
_cell.length_b   1.000
_cell.length_c   1.000
_cell.angle_alpha   90.00
_cell.angle_beta   90.00
_cell.angle_gamma   90.00
#
_symmetry.space_group_name_H-M   'P 1'
#
loop_
_entity.id
_entity.type
_entity.pdbx_description
1 polymer ?
#
loop_
_entity_poly.entity_id
_entity_poly.type
_entity_poly.pdbx_seq_one_letter_code
_entity_poly.pdbx_strand_id
1 'polypeptide(L)'
;VSGSAAAEPSLDKVSERRQLPLLWGIFFEADHLPMHRLRHLQDLQALPDYFRKVKDPHVTLAYAGSLASSRASLLDGAVVTGVAETALAKRHGISVEAFRRHSEDCQLWSGREVEVSISQLVQGTDGLVAAVTLPEDLPCIDKHPHMMLARSPQVGADYAAALLRTAGKSEDLTDAERRLPCLVQNLGPPVLMLRGVVRPVWGHGGFHPVLPGRSRPARSWQTAGRGRKR
;
A
#
# COMPACT_ATOMS: atom_id res chain seq x y z
N VAL A 1 -46.96 37.49 29.35
CA VAL A 1 -46.18 37.33 28.10
C VAL A 1 -44.88 36.62 28.48
N SER A 2 -44.88 35.29 28.43
CA SER A 2 -43.75 34.47 28.90
C SER A 2 -42.87 34.12 27.70
N GLY A 3 -41.70 34.75 27.62
CA GLY A 3 -40.68 34.46 26.62
C GLY A 3 -39.85 33.26 27.05
N SER A 4 -40.08 32.11 26.42
CA SER A 4 -39.23 30.94 26.53
C SER A 4 -38.02 31.13 25.61
N ALA A 5 -36.85 31.37 26.19
CA ALA A 5 -35.59 31.44 25.47
C ALA A 5 -35.20 30.02 25.05
N ALA A 6 -35.26 29.74 23.74
CA ALA A 6 -34.73 28.50 23.18
C ALA A 6 -33.22 28.47 23.38
N ALA A 7 -32.73 27.48 24.14
CA ALA A 7 -31.32 27.23 24.30
C ALA A 7 -30.72 26.82 22.95
N GLU A 8 -29.81 27.65 22.42
CA GLU A 8 -29.05 27.30 21.22
C GLU A 8 -28.16 26.07 21.53
N PRO A 9 -28.21 25.00 20.73
CA PRO A 9 -27.36 23.84 20.92
C PRO A 9 -25.91 24.24 20.66
N SER A 10 -25.06 24.17 21.69
CA SER A 10 -23.63 24.44 21.58
C SER A 10 -23.00 23.48 20.58
N LEU A 11 -22.50 24.05 19.48
CA LEU A 11 -21.93 23.34 18.34
C LEU A 11 -20.47 22.94 18.57
N ASP A 12 -20.11 22.62 19.81
CA ASP A 12 -18.79 22.08 20.16
C ASP A 12 -18.78 20.57 19.95
N LYS A 13 -19.09 20.14 18.72
CA LYS A 13 -18.73 18.79 18.29
C LYS A 13 -17.24 18.78 18.06
N VAL A 14 -16.50 18.48 19.13
CA VAL A 14 -15.09 18.09 19.07
C VAL A 14 -14.98 16.98 18.03
N SER A 15 -14.56 17.38 16.83
CA SER A 15 -14.41 16.46 15.71
C SER A 15 -13.27 15.53 16.07
N GLU A 16 -13.59 14.27 16.33
CA GLU A 16 -12.60 13.24 16.66
C GLU A 16 -11.49 13.27 15.60
N ARG A 17 -10.27 13.55 16.06
CA ARG A 17 -9.11 13.70 15.19
C ARG A 17 -8.74 12.32 14.65
N ARG A 18 -9.10 12.03 13.40
CA ARG A 18 -8.68 10.80 12.72
C ARG A 18 -7.32 11.00 12.06
N GLN A 19 -6.31 10.29 12.57
CA GLN A 19 -5.04 10.16 11.87
C GLN A 19 -5.24 9.18 10.71
N LEU A 20 -4.74 9.51 9.51
CA LEU A 20 -4.72 8.58 8.38
C LEU A 20 -3.37 7.83 8.34
N PRO A 21 -3.36 6.52 8.05
CA PRO A 21 -2.13 5.81 7.75
C PRO A 21 -1.53 6.32 6.43
N LEU A 22 -0.23 6.08 6.24
CA LEU A 22 0.49 6.36 4.99
C LEU A 22 -0.12 5.59 3.80
N LEU A 23 -0.48 4.33 4.03
CA LEU A 23 -1.18 3.50 3.07
C LEU A 23 -1.96 2.37 3.75
N TRP A 24 -2.94 1.84 3.04
CA TRP A 24 -3.48 0.50 3.28
C TRP A 24 -2.99 -0.43 2.17
N GLY A 25 -2.59 -1.64 2.55
CA GLY A 25 -2.15 -2.64 1.60
C GLY A 25 -2.38 -4.07 2.06
N ILE A 26 -2.25 -5.01 1.12
CA ILE A 26 -2.29 -6.45 1.37
C ILE A 26 -0.86 -6.93 1.50
N PHE A 27 -0.53 -7.46 2.67
CA PHE A 27 0.81 -7.95 2.99
C PHE A 27 0.84 -9.46 3.05
N PHE A 28 1.82 -10.05 2.38
CA PHE A 28 1.97 -11.50 2.26
C PHE A 28 3.00 -12.02 3.27
N GLU A 29 2.79 -13.23 3.77
CA GLU A 29 3.79 -13.90 4.62
C GLU A 29 4.98 -14.37 3.76
N ALA A 30 6.19 -14.12 4.24
CA ALA A 30 7.42 -14.39 3.49
C ALA A 30 7.66 -15.87 3.19
N ASP A 31 7.12 -16.75 4.03
CA ASP A 31 7.29 -18.21 4.00
C ASP A 31 6.13 -18.92 3.27
N HIS A 32 5.22 -18.17 2.66
CA HIS A 32 4.10 -18.74 1.90
C HIS A 32 4.61 -19.35 0.58
N LEU A 33 4.34 -20.63 0.32
CA LEU A 33 4.85 -21.37 -0.87
C LEU A 33 4.60 -20.62 -2.21
N PRO A 34 3.40 -20.08 -2.48
CA PRO A 34 3.17 -19.24 -3.64
C PRO A 34 4.12 -18.03 -3.79
N MET A 35 4.59 -17.43 -2.68
CA MET A 35 5.60 -16.36 -2.73
C MET A 35 6.97 -16.87 -3.18
N HIS A 36 7.35 -18.10 -2.82
CA HIS A 36 8.57 -18.72 -3.35
C HIS A 36 8.48 -18.95 -4.86
N ARG A 37 7.33 -19.40 -5.37
CA ARG A 37 7.11 -19.52 -6.81
C ARG A 37 7.20 -18.16 -7.51
N LEU A 38 6.63 -17.10 -6.93
CA LEU A 38 6.74 -15.75 -7.47
C LEU A 38 8.18 -15.24 -7.53
N ARG A 39 8.96 -15.47 -6.45
CA ARG A 39 10.39 -15.13 -6.41
C ARG A 39 11.19 -15.94 -7.43
N HIS A 40 10.88 -17.23 -7.59
CA HIS A 40 11.53 -18.06 -8.60
C HIS A 40 11.22 -17.56 -10.02
N LEU A 41 9.98 -17.20 -10.33
CA LEU A 41 9.62 -16.59 -11.61
C LEU A 41 10.37 -15.27 -11.84
N GLN A 42 10.55 -14.47 -10.79
CA GLN A 42 11.36 -13.26 -10.83
C GLN A 42 12.85 -13.55 -11.10
N ASP A 43 13.39 -14.66 -10.61
CA ASP A 43 14.77 -15.08 -10.83
C ASP A 43 15.01 -15.64 -12.24
N LEU A 44 13.98 -16.22 -12.85
CA LEU A 44 14.01 -16.68 -14.24
C LEU A 44 13.92 -15.52 -15.25
N GLN A 45 13.42 -14.36 -14.82
CA GLN A 45 13.43 -13.16 -15.64
C GLN A 45 14.87 -12.64 -15.75
N ALA A 46 15.30 -12.33 -16.97
CA ALA A 46 16.56 -11.63 -17.20
C ALA A 46 16.43 -10.17 -16.77
N LEU A 47 16.41 -9.94 -15.45
CA LEU A 47 16.31 -8.60 -14.88
C LEU A 47 17.64 -7.86 -15.05
N PRO A 48 17.61 -6.57 -15.45
CA PRO A 48 18.80 -5.76 -15.47
C PRO A 48 19.46 -5.64 -14.08
N ASP A 49 20.79 -5.57 -14.02
CA ASP A 49 21.55 -5.54 -12.75
C ASP A 49 21.22 -4.33 -11.85
N TYR A 50 20.71 -3.24 -12.44
CA TYR A 50 20.28 -2.05 -11.70
C TYR A 50 18.92 -2.21 -11.03
N PHE A 51 18.16 -3.26 -11.35
CA PHE A 51 16.91 -3.53 -10.65
C PHE A 51 17.20 -3.87 -9.19
N ARG A 52 16.35 -3.36 -8.31
CA ARG A 52 16.33 -3.71 -6.90
C ARG A 52 15.03 -4.44 -6.61
N LYS A 53 15.16 -5.67 -6.13
CA LYS A 53 14.01 -6.48 -5.70
C LYS A 53 13.32 -5.79 -4.53
N VAL A 54 12.00 -5.75 -4.56
CA VAL A 54 11.20 -5.26 -3.44
C VAL A 54 11.26 -6.31 -2.35
N LYS A 55 11.77 -5.93 -1.18
CA LYS A 55 11.96 -6.84 -0.04
C LYS A 55 10.63 -7.42 0.44
N ASP A 56 9.63 -6.54 0.58
CA ASP A 56 8.30 -6.84 1.09
C ASP A 56 7.25 -6.44 0.03
N PRO A 57 7.07 -7.25 -1.04
CA PRO A 57 6.04 -7.00 -2.04
C PRO A 57 4.66 -6.98 -1.38
N HIS A 58 3.84 -6.03 -1.76
CA HIS A 58 2.48 -5.86 -1.26
C HIS A 58 1.61 -5.24 -2.35
N VAL A 59 0.29 -5.40 -2.22
CA VAL A 59 -0.68 -4.70 -3.07
C VAL A 59 -1.13 -3.45 -2.33
N THR A 60 -1.04 -2.28 -2.97
CA THR A 60 -1.55 -1.03 -2.39
C THR A 60 -3.04 -0.90 -2.67
N LEU A 61 -3.85 -0.74 -1.62
CA LEU A 61 -5.29 -0.51 -1.73
C LEU A 61 -5.61 0.98 -1.77
N ALA A 62 -4.96 1.75 -0.90
CA ALA A 62 -5.09 3.19 -0.84
C ALA A 62 -3.76 3.80 -0.37
N TYR A 63 -3.25 4.78 -1.11
CA TYR A 63 -2.03 5.51 -0.75
C TYR A 63 -2.37 6.95 -0.35
N ALA A 64 -2.15 7.28 0.92
CA ALA A 64 -2.35 8.62 1.48
C ALA A 64 -1.07 9.47 1.49
N GLY A 65 0.07 8.88 1.09
CA GLY A 65 1.30 9.61 0.79
C GLY A 65 2.01 10.28 1.95
N SER A 66 3.21 10.77 1.65
CA SER A 66 4.05 11.49 2.61
C SER A 66 3.46 12.83 3.05
N LEU A 67 2.37 13.30 2.43
CA LEU A 67 1.64 14.48 2.92
C LEU A 67 1.09 14.22 4.33
N ALA A 68 0.66 12.99 4.62
CA ALA A 68 0.32 12.54 5.97
C ALA A 68 1.53 12.46 6.92
N SER A 69 2.75 12.38 6.36
CA SER A 69 4.03 12.31 7.11
C SER A 69 4.81 13.62 7.11
N SER A 70 4.28 14.69 6.48
CA SER A 70 4.99 15.96 6.41
C SER A 70 5.17 16.50 7.83
N ARG A 71 6.40 16.93 8.15
CA ARG A 71 6.83 17.36 9.49
C ARG A 71 5.97 18.51 10.06
N ALA A 72 5.24 19.22 9.20
CA ALA A 72 4.22 20.20 9.57
C ALA A 72 3.04 19.59 10.36
N SER A 73 2.72 18.31 10.16
CA SER A 73 1.70 17.60 10.96
C SER A 73 2.21 17.15 12.34
N LEU A 74 3.51 16.86 12.46
CA LEU A 74 4.13 16.37 13.69
C LEU A 74 4.44 17.47 14.72
N LEU A 75 4.57 18.73 14.31
CA LEU A 75 4.93 19.82 15.23
C LEU A 75 3.75 20.44 15.97
N ASP A 76 2.49 20.10 15.65
CA ASP A 76 1.33 20.69 16.35
C ASP A 76 0.12 19.75 16.50
N GLY A 77 0.31 18.44 16.35
CA GLY A 77 -0.83 17.51 16.26
C GLY A 77 -1.77 17.92 15.13
N ALA A 78 -1.18 18.42 14.03
CA ALA A 78 -1.93 19.05 12.96
C ALA A 78 -2.79 17.98 12.30
N VAL A 79 -4.09 18.17 12.50
CA VAL A 79 -5.22 17.60 11.79
C VAL A 79 -4.80 17.32 10.34
N VAL A 80 -5.12 16.14 9.83
CA VAL A 80 -5.21 15.95 8.37
C VAL A 80 -6.32 16.90 7.92
N THR A 81 -5.95 18.15 7.62
CA THR A 81 -6.89 19.17 7.21
C THR A 81 -7.50 18.70 5.90
N GLY A 82 -8.73 19.16 5.58
CA GLY A 82 -9.38 18.82 4.31
C GLY A 82 -8.49 19.06 3.08
N VAL A 83 -7.43 19.88 3.20
CA VAL A 83 -6.38 20.09 2.20
C VAL A 83 -5.66 18.80 1.80
N ALA A 84 -5.30 17.94 2.77
CA ALA A 84 -4.60 16.68 2.49
C ALA A 84 -5.51 15.66 1.79
N GLU A 85 -6.74 15.47 2.27
CA GLU A 85 -7.73 14.63 1.58
C GLU A 85 -8.02 15.16 0.17
N THR A 86 -8.11 16.48 0.00
CA THR A 86 -8.29 17.11 -1.33
C THR A 86 -7.12 16.83 -2.27
N ALA A 87 -5.87 16.95 -1.80
CA ALA A 87 -4.71 16.64 -2.61
C ALA A 87 -4.65 15.15 -3.02
N LEU A 88 -5.05 14.25 -2.12
CA LEU A 88 -5.09 12.82 -2.38
C LEU A 88 -6.22 12.43 -3.34
N ALA A 89 -7.42 12.95 -3.11
CA ALA A 89 -8.54 12.77 -4.01
C ALA A 89 -8.19 13.27 -5.43
N LYS A 90 -7.57 14.46 -5.54
CA LYS A 90 -7.08 15.01 -6.81
C LYS A 90 -6.02 14.11 -7.46
N ARG A 91 -5.07 13.57 -6.70
CA ARG A 91 -4.04 12.65 -7.23
C ARG A 91 -4.66 11.41 -7.86
N HIS A 92 -5.70 10.86 -7.25
CA HIS A 92 -6.39 9.67 -7.71
C HIS A 92 -7.52 9.97 -8.71
N GLY A 93 -7.79 11.25 -9.01
CA GLY A 93 -8.85 11.67 -9.91
C GLY A 93 -10.27 11.37 -9.40
N ILE A 94 -10.48 11.38 -8.09
CA ILE A 94 -11.78 11.12 -7.44
C ILE A 94 -12.22 12.28 -6.55
N SER A 95 -13.47 12.26 -6.07
CA SER A 95 -13.95 13.26 -5.09
C SER A 95 -13.37 13.00 -3.70
N VAL A 96 -13.38 14.03 -2.85
CA VAL A 96 -12.91 13.91 -1.45
C VAL A 96 -13.77 12.92 -0.67
N GLU A 97 -15.07 12.93 -0.88
CA GLU A 97 -16.02 12.01 -0.26
C GLU A 97 -15.76 10.57 -0.71
N ALA A 98 -15.47 10.35 -1.99
CA ALA A 98 -15.14 9.03 -2.53
C ALA A 98 -13.83 8.51 -1.92
N PHE A 99 -12.81 9.37 -1.79
CA PHE A 99 -11.55 9.02 -1.12
C PHE A 99 -11.76 8.67 0.36
N ARG A 100 -12.58 9.45 1.07
CA ARG A 100 -12.91 9.21 2.48
C ARG A 100 -13.63 7.88 2.66
N ARG A 101 -14.65 7.59 1.84
CA ARG A 101 -15.35 6.30 1.84
C ARG A 101 -14.39 5.14 1.62
N HIS A 102 -13.54 5.21 0.60
CA HIS A 102 -12.51 4.17 0.35
C HIS A 102 -11.59 3.96 1.56
N SER A 103 -11.19 5.04 2.23
CA SER A 103 -10.34 4.96 3.41
C SER A 103 -11.06 4.31 4.59
N GLU A 104 -12.34 4.62 4.80
CA GLU A 104 -13.20 4.01 5.82
C GLU A 104 -13.41 2.52 5.52
N ASP A 105 -13.68 2.16 4.26
CA ASP A 105 -13.84 0.77 3.85
C ASP A 105 -12.53 -0.01 4.07
N CYS A 106 -11.37 0.53 3.66
CA CYS A 106 -10.07 -0.07 3.92
C CYS A 106 -9.81 -0.27 5.42
N GLN A 107 -10.27 0.66 6.26
CA GLN A 107 -10.18 0.55 7.71
C GLN A 107 -11.03 -0.61 8.24
N LEU A 108 -12.24 -0.83 7.73
CA LEU A 108 -13.11 -1.95 8.11
C LEU A 108 -12.54 -3.31 7.70
N TRP A 109 -11.74 -3.35 6.63
CA TRP A 109 -11.04 -4.54 6.15
C TRP A 109 -9.72 -4.83 6.89
N SER A 110 -9.20 -3.88 7.66
CA SER A 110 -7.92 -4.03 8.34
C SER A 110 -7.89 -5.24 9.30
N GLY A 111 -6.85 -6.05 9.19
CA GLY A 111 -6.67 -7.29 9.96
C GLY A 111 -7.29 -8.53 9.30
N ARG A 112 -8.07 -8.40 8.23
CA ARG A 112 -8.68 -9.54 7.53
C ARG A 112 -7.69 -10.20 6.58
N GLU A 113 -7.76 -11.53 6.50
CA GLU A 113 -7.09 -12.32 5.47
C GLU A 113 -7.89 -12.24 4.17
N VAL A 114 -7.18 -12.09 3.05
CA VAL A 114 -7.74 -12.04 1.70
C VAL A 114 -6.90 -12.89 0.76
N GLU A 115 -7.56 -13.47 -0.24
CA GLU A 115 -6.89 -14.18 -1.32
C GLU A 115 -6.84 -13.28 -2.56
N VAL A 116 -5.68 -13.22 -3.21
CA VAL A 116 -5.47 -12.45 -4.43
C VAL A 116 -4.87 -13.34 -5.50
N SER A 117 -5.22 -13.10 -6.75
CA SER A 117 -4.73 -13.89 -7.87
C SER A 117 -3.75 -13.09 -8.71
N ILE A 118 -2.62 -13.70 -9.09
CA ILE A 118 -1.66 -13.11 -10.04
C ILE A 118 -1.79 -13.82 -11.38
N SER A 119 -2.28 -13.09 -12.37
CA SER A 119 -2.50 -13.59 -13.73
C SER A 119 -1.33 -13.30 -14.66
N GLN A 120 -0.61 -12.20 -14.42
CA GLN A 120 0.41 -11.69 -15.35
C GLN A 120 1.59 -11.06 -14.62
N LEU A 121 2.77 -11.21 -15.22
CA LEU A 121 3.95 -10.40 -14.92
C LEU A 121 4.19 -9.45 -16.08
N VAL A 122 4.43 -8.18 -15.77
CA VAL A 122 4.72 -7.14 -16.75
C VAL A 122 6.06 -6.52 -16.41
N GLN A 123 7.01 -6.66 -17.33
CA GLN A 123 8.35 -6.07 -17.22
C GLN A 123 8.45 -4.88 -18.16
N GLY A 124 8.71 -3.69 -17.61
CA GLY A 124 9.10 -2.51 -18.37
C GLY A 124 10.62 -2.28 -18.29
N THR A 125 11.08 -1.17 -18.86
CA THR A 125 12.49 -0.74 -18.81
C THR A 125 13.03 -0.58 -17.39
N ASP A 126 12.17 -0.18 -16.45
CA ASP A 126 12.59 0.25 -15.11
C ASP A 126 11.86 -0.48 -13.97
N GLY A 127 11.07 -1.50 -14.27
CA GLY A 127 10.42 -2.28 -13.23
C GLY A 127 9.77 -3.58 -13.71
N LEU A 128 9.51 -4.44 -12.73
CA LEU A 128 8.75 -5.68 -12.87
C LEU A 128 7.56 -5.62 -11.91
N VAL A 129 6.37 -5.78 -12.47
CA VAL A 129 5.09 -5.65 -11.76
C VAL A 129 4.26 -6.90 -11.98
N ALA A 130 3.63 -7.40 -10.93
CA ALA A 130 2.56 -8.40 -11.03
C ALA A 130 1.20 -7.70 -11.13
N ALA A 131 0.41 -8.06 -12.14
CA ALA A 131 -1.00 -7.68 -12.21
C ALA A 131 -1.79 -8.58 -11.26
N VAL A 132 -2.62 -7.97 -10.42
CA VAL A 132 -3.35 -8.67 -9.37
C VAL A 132 -4.85 -8.49 -9.54
N THR A 133 -5.60 -9.56 -9.37
CA THR A 133 -7.06 -9.50 -9.20
C THR A 133 -7.39 -9.63 -7.72
N LEU A 134 -8.20 -8.69 -7.24
CA LEU A 134 -8.68 -8.63 -5.87
C LEU A 134 -10.08 -9.26 -5.74
N PRO A 135 -10.51 -9.66 -4.54
CA PRO A 135 -11.91 -9.95 -4.26
C PRO A 135 -12.79 -8.74 -4.59
N GLU A 136 -13.99 -8.97 -5.13
CA GLU A 136 -14.89 -7.89 -5.62
C GLU A 136 -15.25 -6.86 -4.54
N ASP A 137 -15.41 -7.31 -3.30
CA ASP A 137 -15.80 -6.45 -2.17
C ASP A 137 -14.62 -5.71 -1.51
N LEU A 138 -13.38 -5.96 -1.95
CA LEU A 138 -12.20 -5.35 -1.35
C LEU A 138 -11.94 -3.96 -1.98
N PRO A 139 -12.03 -2.85 -1.21
CA PRO A 139 -11.82 -1.51 -1.74
C PRO A 139 -10.39 -1.33 -2.25
N CYS A 140 -10.26 -0.82 -3.47
CA CYS A 140 -8.97 -0.43 -4.05
C CYS A 140 -9.16 0.84 -4.88
N ILE A 141 -8.39 1.87 -4.56
CA ILE A 141 -8.44 3.17 -5.24
C ILE A 141 -7.85 3.07 -6.65
N ASP A 142 -6.83 2.23 -6.84
CA ASP A 142 -6.22 2.04 -8.15
C ASP A 142 -7.09 1.12 -9.01
N LYS A 143 -7.37 1.54 -10.24
CA LYS A 143 -8.11 0.74 -11.24
C LYS A 143 -7.35 -0.53 -11.65
N HIS A 144 -6.03 -0.54 -11.45
CA HIS A 144 -5.17 -1.67 -11.81
C HIS A 144 -4.40 -2.15 -10.58
N PRO A 145 -5.04 -2.96 -9.71
CA PRO A 145 -4.38 -3.50 -8.53
C PRO A 145 -3.12 -4.28 -8.91
N HIS A 146 -2.03 -3.99 -8.21
CA HIS A 146 -0.73 -4.48 -8.62
C HIS A 146 0.23 -4.62 -7.46
N MET A 147 1.29 -5.36 -7.73
CA MET A 147 2.38 -5.57 -6.78
C MET A 147 3.71 -5.35 -7.47
N MET A 148 4.49 -4.40 -6.97
CA MET A 148 5.84 -4.15 -7.45
C MET A 148 6.79 -5.24 -6.94
N LEU A 149 7.48 -5.93 -7.86
CA LEU A 149 8.41 -7.02 -7.54
C LEU A 149 9.87 -6.58 -7.61
N ALA A 150 10.20 -5.74 -8.58
CA ALA A 150 11.51 -5.11 -8.70
C ALA A 150 11.39 -3.76 -9.41
N ARG A 151 12.31 -2.84 -9.09
CA ARG A 151 12.36 -1.54 -9.77
C ARG A 151 13.75 -0.94 -9.81
N SER A 152 13.97 -0.07 -10.78
CA SER A 152 15.06 0.90 -10.76
C SER A 152 14.89 1.87 -9.58
N PRO A 153 15.97 2.30 -8.91
CA PRO A 153 15.89 3.33 -7.86
C PRO A 153 15.30 4.66 -8.33
N GLN A 154 15.33 4.93 -9.64
CA GLN A 154 14.89 6.18 -10.24
C GLN A 154 13.37 6.26 -10.47
N VAL A 155 12.65 5.12 -10.42
CA VAL A 155 11.20 5.12 -10.68
C VAL A 155 10.36 5.33 -9.43
N GLY A 156 9.41 6.25 -9.56
CA GLY A 156 8.40 6.55 -8.56
C GLY A 156 7.33 5.46 -8.43
N ALA A 157 6.41 5.67 -7.50
CA ALA A 157 5.31 4.74 -7.23
C ALA A 157 4.34 4.60 -8.43
N ASP A 158 4.14 5.69 -9.19
CA ASP A 158 3.14 5.73 -10.26
C ASP A 158 3.57 4.94 -11.52
N TYR A 159 4.84 4.53 -11.60
CA TYR A 159 5.37 3.77 -12.74
C TYR A 159 4.64 2.45 -12.96
N ALA A 160 4.30 1.73 -11.88
CA ALA A 160 3.64 0.43 -12.01
C ALA A 160 2.24 0.54 -12.60
N ALA A 161 1.46 1.53 -12.16
CA ALA A 161 0.13 1.79 -12.72
C ALA A 161 0.22 2.19 -14.21
N ALA A 162 1.19 3.02 -14.60
CA ALA A 162 1.43 3.39 -15.99
C ALA A 162 1.83 2.16 -16.86
N LEU A 163 2.71 1.31 -16.33
CA LEU A 163 3.16 0.09 -17.00
C LEU A 163 2.00 -0.88 -17.25
N LEU A 164 1.12 -1.09 -16.26
CA LEU A 164 -0.04 -1.97 -16.41
C LEU A 164 -1.10 -1.41 -17.34
N ARG A 165 -1.36 -0.10 -17.31
CA ARG A 165 -2.24 0.54 -18.30
C ARG A 165 -1.73 0.29 -19.72
N THR A 166 -0.42 0.38 -19.92
CA THR A 166 0.24 0.14 -21.21
C THR A 166 0.07 -1.32 -21.64
N ALA A 167 0.37 -2.27 -20.75
CA ALA A 167 0.25 -3.71 -21.02
C ALA A 167 -1.21 -4.14 -21.30
N GLY A 168 -2.18 -3.56 -20.60
CA GLY A 168 -3.61 -3.81 -20.81
C GLY A 168 -4.20 -3.13 -22.04
N LYS A 169 -3.41 -2.33 -22.77
CA LYS A 169 -3.87 -1.51 -23.92
C LYS A 169 -5.09 -0.65 -23.57
N SER A 170 -5.04 0.01 -22.41
CA SER A 170 -6.12 0.91 -21.99
C SER A 170 -6.35 2.02 -23.03
N GLU A 171 -7.61 2.43 -23.23
CA GLU A 171 -7.94 3.51 -24.16
C GLU A 171 -7.45 4.87 -23.64
N ASP A 172 -7.33 5.02 -22.32
CA ASP A 172 -6.94 6.26 -21.60
C ASP A 172 -5.40 6.46 -21.53
N LEU A 173 -4.64 5.91 -22.47
CA LEU A 173 -3.17 6.04 -22.47
C LEU A 173 -2.71 7.39 -23.01
N THR A 174 -1.86 8.06 -22.24
CA THR A 174 -1.09 9.22 -22.71
C THR A 174 -0.07 8.81 -23.79
N ASP A 175 0.35 9.74 -24.63
CA ASP A 175 1.37 9.48 -25.67
C ASP A 175 2.69 8.93 -25.11
N ALA A 176 3.06 9.34 -23.89
CA ALA A 176 4.24 8.84 -23.20
C ALA A 176 4.09 7.35 -22.83
N GLU A 177 2.91 6.95 -22.32
CA GLU A 177 2.65 5.57 -21.91
C GLU A 177 2.58 4.62 -23.10
N ARG A 178 2.00 5.06 -24.23
CA ARG A 178 1.95 4.26 -25.48
C ARG A 178 3.32 3.86 -26.00
N ARG A 179 4.37 4.60 -25.63
CA ARG A 179 5.75 4.36 -26.05
C ARG A 179 6.56 3.56 -25.04
N LEU A 180 6.01 3.25 -23.86
CA LEU A 180 6.71 2.44 -22.87
C LEU A 180 6.84 1.01 -23.39
N PRO A 181 8.07 0.52 -23.65
CA PRO A 181 8.24 -0.87 -24.02
C PRO A 181 7.93 -1.74 -22.80
N CYS A 182 7.07 -2.73 -22.99
CA CYS A 182 6.75 -3.71 -21.96
C CYS A 182 6.71 -5.12 -22.51
N LEU A 183 7.25 -6.06 -21.74
CA LEU A 183 7.11 -7.49 -21.95
C LEU A 183 6.01 -8.00 -21.01
N VAL A 184 5.01 -8.67 -21.57
CA VAL A 184 3.91 -9.28 -20.82
C VAL A 184 4.07 -10.79 -20.81
N GLN A 185 4.14 -11.37 -19.61
CA GLN A 185 4.15 -12.81 -19.40
C GLN A 185 2.86 -13.23 -18.69
N ASN A 186 2.00 -13.96 -19.42
CA ASN A 186 0.82 -14.59 -18.82
C ASN A 186 1.25 -15.83 -18.03
N LEU A 187 0.80 -15.97 -16.77
CA LEU A 187 1.19 -17.11 -15.93
C LEU A 187 0.41 -18.39 -16.22
N GLY A 188 -0.66 -18.31 -17.02
CA GLY A 188 -1.52 -19.44 -17.36
C GLY A 188 -2.21 -20.10 -16.15
N PRO A 189 -3.16 -21.01 -16.37
CA PRO A 189 -3.72 -21.81 -15.29
C PRO A 189 -2.73 -22.89 -14.81
N PRO A 190 -2.66 -23.19 -13.50
CA PRO A 190 -3.40 -22.51 -12.43
C PRO A 190 -2.79 -21.14 -12.11
N VAL A 191 -3.68 -20.14 -11.98
CA VAL A 191 -3.33 -18.78 -11.57
C VAL A 191 -2.65 -18.83 -10.21
N LEU A 192 -1.63 -18.00 -10.00
CA LEU A 192 -0.91 -17.99 -8.74
C LEU A 192 -1.75 -17.26 -7.68
N MET A 193 -2.30 -18.01 -6.73
CA MET A 193 -3.08 -17.47 -5.62
C MET A 193 -2.15 -17.16 -4.43
N LEU A 194 -2.26 -15.95 -3.90
CA LEU A 194 -1.57 -15.52 -2.68
C LEU A 194 -2.58 -15.20 -1.59
N ARG A 195 -2.24 -15.56 -0.36
CA ARG A 195 -2.98 -15.13 0.83
C ARG A 195 -2.21 -14.06 1.55
N GLY A 196 -2.90 -12.96 1.86
CA GLY A 196 -2.31 -11.84 2.56
C GLY A 196 -3.27 -11.22 3.54
N VAL A 197 -2.78 -10.29 4.35
CA VAL A 197 -3.56 -9.59 5.37
C VAL A 197 -3.62 -8.11 5.02
N VAL A 198 -4.82 -7.55 5.04
CA VAL A 198 -5.04 -6.11 4.86
C VAL A 198 -4.53 -5.37 6.08
N ARG A 199 -3.63 -4.40 5.91
CA ARG A 199 -3.07 -3.63 7.04
C ARG A 199 -2.89 -2.15 6.70
N PRO A 200 -3.15 -1.25 7.67
CA PRO A 200 -2.69 0.13 7.60
C PRO A 200 -1.19 0.19 7.93
N VAL A 201 -0.46 1.03 7.22
CA VAL A 201 0.94 1.35 7.51
C VAL A 201 1.01 2.79 7.99
N TRP A 202 1.46 2.99 9.23
CA TRP A 202 1.63 4.31 9.83
C TRP A 202 3.06 4.82 9.62
N GLY A 203 3.25 6.13 9.45
CA GLY A 203 4.54 6.72 9.10
C GLY A 203 5.64 6.58 10.18
N HIS A 204 6.90 6.70 9.72
CA HIS A 204 8.17 6.79 10.48
C HIS A 204 8.52 5.67 11.48
N GLY A 205 8.38 4.43 11.04
CA GLY A 205 9.24 3.33 11.50
C GLY A 205 9.42 2.40 10.32
N GLY A 206 10.66 2.02 9.98
CA GLY A 206 10.90 1.09 8.87
C GLY A 206 9.96 -0.11 8.96
N PHE A 207 9.54 -0.66 7.81
CA PHE A 207 8.64 -1.81 7.67
C PHE A 207 9.04 -2.94 8.65
N HIS A 208 8.48 -2.89 9.86
CA HIS A 208 8.54 -3.96 10.83
C HIS A 208 7.09 -4.37 11.02
N PRO A 209 6.64 -5.44 10.33
CA PRO A 209 5.29 -5.93 10.52
C PRO A 209 5.14 -6.32 11.98
N VAL A 210 4.41 -5.50 12.76
CA VAL A 210 3.94 -5.90 14.08
C VAL A 210 2.81 -6.88 13.81
N LEU A 211 3.13 -8.17 13.80
CA LEU A 211 2.13 -9.23 13.71
C LEU A 211 1.28 -9.19 15.00
N PRO A 212 -0.04 -8.94 14.92
CA PRO A 212 -0.92 -9.11 16.08
C PRO A 212 -0.88 -10.59 16.48
N GLY A 213 -0.40 -10.89 17.69
CA GLY A 213 -0.41 -12.24 18.25
C GLY A 213 0.96 -12.91 18.44
N ARG A 214 2.08 -12.33 18.00
CA ARG A 214 3.41 -12.75 18.46
C ARG A 214 3.91 -11.80 19.54
N SER A 215 3.58 -12.11 20.79
CA SER A 215 4.26 -11.55 21.97
C SER A 215 5.76 -11.65 21.70
N ARG A 216 6.47 -10.51 21.62
CA ARG A 216 7.94 -10.53 21.63
C ARG A 216 8.35 -11.35 22.86
N PRO A 217 9.15 -12.42 22.73
CA PRO A 217 9.76 -13.00 23.91
C PRO A 217 10.51 -11.86 24.59
N ALA A 218 10.24 -11.66 25.87
CA ALA A 218 10.94 -10.66 26.67
C ALA A 218 12.44 -10.89 26.45
N ARG A 219 13.13 -9.91 25.85
CA ARG A 219 14.59 -9.92 25.81
C ARG A 219 15.04 -9.75 27.25
N SER A 220 15.22 -10.86 27.96
CA SER A 220 15.98 -10.87 29.19
C SER A 220 17.39 -10.46 28.82
N TRP A 221 17.78 -9.24 29.21
CA TRP A 221 19.17 -8.84 29.24
C TRP A 221 19.86 -9.67 30.32
N GLN A 222 20.27 -10.90 29.98
CA GLN A 222 21.29 -11.58 30.76
C GLN A 222 22.61 -10.90 30.44
N THR A 223 23.04 -10.07 31.38
CA THR A 223 24.39 -9.53 31.48
C THR A 223 25.39 -10.67 31.51
N ALA A 224 26.01 -10.97 30.36
CA ALA A 224 27.16 -11.84 30.31
C ALA A 224 28.30 -11.18 31.10
N GLY A 225 28.59 -11.75 32.27
CA GLY A 225 29.70 -11.35 33.12
C GLY A 225 31.03 -11.47 32.38
N ARG A 226 31.82 -10.40 32.43
CA ARG A 226 33.22 -10.40 32.00
C ARG A 226 34.03 -11.28 32.94
N GLY A 227 34.37 -12.49 32.51
CA GLY A 227 35.42 -13.30 33.11
C GLY A 227 36.80 -12.67 32.82
N ARG A 228 37.42 -12.09 33.85
CA ARG A 228 38.79 -11.57 33.84
C ARG A 228 39.73 -12.75 34.07
N LYS A 229 40.49 -13.19 33.06
CA LYS A 229 41.60 -14.13 33.27
C LYS A 229 42.86 -13.34 33.67
N ARG A 230 43.48 -13.80 34.75
CA ARG A 230 44.84 -13.46 35.16
C ARG A 230 45.84 -14.23 34.32
#